data_AF-A0A7Y0B5Q8-F1
#
_entry.id   AF-A0A7Y0B5Q8-F1
#
_cell.length_a   1.000
_cell.length_b   1.000
_cell.length_c   1.000
_cell.angle_alpha   90.00
_cell.angle_beta   90.00
_cell.angle_gamma   90.00
#
_symmetry.space_group_name_H-M   'P 1'
#
loop_
_entity.id
_entity.type
_entity.pdbx_description
1 polymer ?
#
loop_
_entity_poly.entity_id
_entity_poly.type
_entity_poly.pdbx_seq_one_letter_code
_entity_poly.pdbx_strand_id
1 'polypeptide(L)'
;MDTSQPLVMSLPARPTREEVARLCAELAAAPPGEARCLVDAGAHGLAAVDALARLALTARRHGHRLTFQGAGPELTALLRLTGLDEVL
;
A
#
# COMPACT_ATOMS: atom_id res chain seq x y z
N MET A 1 12.65 19.96 8.62
CA MET A 1 11.45 19.39 9.27
C MET A 1 10.31 19.74 8.35
N ASP A 2 10.10 18.91 7.32
CA ASP A 2 9.03 19.13 6.35
C ASP A 2 7.76 18.58 6.98
N THR A 3 6.84 19.45 7.36
CA THR A 3 5.59 19.11 8.06
C THR A 3 4.51 18.63 7.07
N SER A 4 4.91 18.11 5.90
CA SER A 4 3.97 17.64 4.90
C SER A 4 3.25 16.42 5.47
N GLN A 5 1.95 16.56 5.74
CA GLN A 5 1.15 15.47 6.25
C GLN A 5 1.22 14.29 5.27
N PRO A 6 1.51 13.06 5.75
CA PRO A 6 1.61 11.92 4.86
C PRO A 6 0.23 11.67 4.22
N LEU A 7 0.22 11.31 2.94
CA LEU A 7 -1.00 10.88 2.27
C LEU A 7 -1.47 9.58 2.93
N VAL A 8 -2.59 9.62 3.66
CA VAL A 8 -3.17 8.45 4.33
C VAL A 8 -4.24 7.82 3.44
N MET A 9 -4.10 6.53 3.19
CA MET A 9 -5.06 5.73 2.44
C MET A 9 -5.38 4.45 3.19
N SER A 10 -6.53 3.84 2.90
CA SER A 10 -6.96 2.60 3.54
C SER A 10 -7.20 1.50 2.52
N LEU A 11 -6.63 0.32 2.77
CA LEU A 11 -6.87 -0.89 2.00
C LEU A 11 -7.86 -1.78 2.76
N PRO A 12 -9.05 -2.06 2.21
CA PRO A 12 -10.05 -2.88 2.89
C PRO A 12 -9.63 -4.36 2.93
N ALA A 13 -10.28 -5.16 3.79
CA ALA A 13 -10.01 -6.59 3.94
C ALA A 13 -10.10 -7.38 2.62
N ARG A 14 -10.96 -6.95 1.71
CA ARG A 14 -11.10 -7.51 0.36
C ARG A 14 -10.99 -6.39 -0.67
N PRO A 15 -9.78 -6.05 -1.12
CA PRO A 15 -9.60 -5.01 -2.11
C PRO A 15 -10.11 -5.48 -3.47
N THR A 16 -10.98 -4.68 -4.08
CA THR A 16 -11.40 -4.88 -5.47
C THR A 16 -10.42 -4.22 -6.43
N ARG A 17 -10.42 -4.66 -7.69
CA ARG A 17 -9.54 -4.08 -8.72
C ARG A 17 -9.80 -2.59 -8.94
N GLU A 18 -11.05 -2.16 -8.85
CA GLU A 18 -11.44 -0.76 -9.03
C GLU A 18 -10.94 0.12 -7.89
N GLU A 19 -11.05 -0.35 -6.64
CA GLU A 19 -10.52 0.37 -5.48
C GLU A 19 -9.01 0.53 -5.54
N VAL A 20 -8.29 -0.54 -5.89
CA VAL A 20 -6.82 -0.47 -6.06
C VAL A 20 -6.46 0.49 -7.18
N ALA A 21 -7.18 0.48 -8.30
CA ALA A 21 -6.94 1.41 -9.40
C ALA A 21 -7.17 2.86 -8.97
N ARG A 22 -8.22 3.13 -8.17
CA ARG A 22 -8.49 4.46 -7.61
C ARG A 22 -7.36 4.92 -6.69
N LEU A 23 -6.93 4.07 -5.76
CA LEU A 23 -5.83 4.38 -4.83
C LEU A 23 -4.51 4.66 -5.57
N CYS A 24 -4.20 3.88 -6.62
CA CYS A 24 -3.05 4.15 -7.47
C CYS A 24 -3.17 5.50 -8.20
N ALA A 25 -4.36 5.86 -8.69
CA ALA A 25 -4.58 7.15 -9.34
C ALA A 25 -4.42 8.33 -8.35
N GLU A 26 -4.91 8.18 -7.12
CA GLU A 26 -4.73 9.16 -6.05
C GLU A 26 -3.23 9.36 -5.72
N LEU A 27 -2.47 8.27 -5.59
CA LEU A 27 -1.01 8.31 -5.43
C LEU A 27 -0.33 9.01 -6.60
N ALA A 28 -0.70 8.67 -7.83
CA ALA A 28 -0.07 9.23 -9.03
C ALA A 28 -0.33 10.74 -9.21
N ALA A 29 -1.47 11.23 -8.71
CA ALA A 29 -1.85 12.63 -8.77
C ALA A 29 -1.32 13.47 -7.59
N ALA A 30 -0.92 12.82 -6.49
CA ALA A 30 -0.37 13.49 -5.33
C ALA A 30 1.07 13.98 -5.58
N PRO A 31 1.49 15.08 -4.92
CA PRO A 31 2.89 15.52 -4.96
C PRO A 31 3.79 14.48 -4.27
N PRO A 32 5.02 14.26 -4.76
CA PRO A 32 5.94 13.27 -4.20
C PRO A 32 6.19 13.54 -2.71
N GLY A 33 6.14 12.50 -1.89
CA GLY A 33 6.25 12.64 -0.44
C GLY A 33 5.98 11.34 0.32
N GLU A 34 5.69 11.45 1.60
CA GLU A 34 5.35 10.30 2.43
C GLU A 34 3.90 9.86 2.19
N ALA A 35 3.71 8.54 2.03
CA ALA A 35 2.40 7.92 1.94
C ALA A 35 2.30 6.78 2.95
N ARG A 36 1.13 6.66 3.58
CA ARG A 36 0.85 5.60 4.56
C ARG A 36 -0.42 4.89 4.16
N CYS A 37 -0.33 3.58 3.97
CA CYS A 37 -1.48 2.74 3.67
C CYS A 37 -1.84 1.91 4.91
N LEU A 38 -3.04 2.16 5.44
CA LEU A 38 -3.65 1.42 6.53
C LEU A 38 -4.32 0.18 5.94
N VAL A 39 -3.72 -0.97 6.21
CA VAL A 39 -4.20 -2.28 5.77
C VAL A 39 -5.16 -2.81 6.82
N ASP A 40 -6.36 -3.18 6.40
CA ASP A 40 -7.31 -3.86 7.26
C ASP A 40 -6.71 -5.17 7.79
N ALA A 41 -6.86 -5.44 9.09
CA ALA A 41 -6.30 -6.64 9.73
C ALA A 41 -6.88 -7.95 9.15
N GLY A 42 -8.08 -7.89 8.57
CA GLY A 42 -8.72 -8.98 7.86
C GLY A 42 -8.27 -9.13 6.40
N ALA A 43 -7.34 -8.32 5.90
CA ALA A 43 -6.77 -8.49 4.56
C ALA A 43 -5.84 -9.70 4.52
N HIS A 44 -6.10 -10.61 3.57
CA HIS A 44 -5.37 -11.86 3.42
C HIS A 44 -5.33 -12.32 1.96
N GLY A 45 -4.47 -13.30 1.69
CA GLY A 45 -4.32 -13.92 0.38
C GLY A 45 -3.67 -13.04 -0.69
N LEU A 46 -3.59 -13.59 -1.91
CA LEU A 46 -2.86 -12.99 -3.03
C LEU A 46 -3.51 -11.72 -3.58
N ALA A 47 -4.82 -11.53 -3.40
CA ALA A 47 -5.49 -10.30 -3.82
C ALA A 47 -4.99 -9.09 -3.02
N ALA A 48 -4.80 -9.25 -1.70
CA ALA A 48 -4.19 -8.22 -0.87
C ALA A 48 -2.72 -7.99 -1.25
N VAL A 49 -1.96 -9.07 -1.53
CA VAL A 49 -0.57 -8.95 -1.98
C VAL A 49 -0.46 -8.19 -3.31
N ASP A 50 -1.27 -8.52 -4.32
CA ASP A 50 -1.28 -7.81 -5.62
C ASP A 50 -1.65 -6.33 -5.43
N ALA A 51 -2.62 -6.03 -4.57
CA ALA A 51 -3.00 -4.67 -4.24
C ALA A 51 -1.81 -3.88 -3.64
N LEU A 52 -1.14 -4.44 -2.63
CA LEU A 52 0.02 -3.81 -1.99
C LEU A 52 1.18 -3.63 -2.98
N ALA A 53 1.44 -4.63 -3.82
CA ALA A 53 2.48 -4.57 -4.84
C ALA A 53 2.24 -3.43 -5.84
N ARG A 54 1.00 -3.26 -6.29
CA ARG A 54 0.61 -2.17 -7.21
C ARG A 54 0.75 -0.81 -6.58
N LEU A 55 0.35 -0.66 -5.31
CA LEU A 55 0.50 0.59 -4.57
C LEU A 55 1.98 0.94 -4.38
N ALA A 56 2.80 -0.02 -3.95
CA ALA A 56 4.24 0.15 -3.80
C ALA A 56 4.93 0.52 -5.12
N LEU A 57 4.56 -0.14 -6.22
CA LEU A 57 5.09 0.18 -7.54
C LEU A 57 4.71 1.61 -7.96
N THR A 58 3.46 2.00 -7.74
CA THR A 58 2.97 3.35 -8.07
C THR A 58 3.69 4.40 -7.24
N ALA A 59 3.79 4.20 -5.93
CA ALA A 59 4.53 5.07 -5.03
C ALA A 59 5.97 5.27 -5.50
N ARG A 60 6.70 4.18 -5.78
CA ARG A 60 8.09 4.24 -6.27
C ARG A 60 8.22 5.00 -7.59
N ARG A 61 7.29 4.80 -8.53
CA ARG A 61 7.30 5.47 -9.84
C ARG A 61 7.04 6.98 -9.74
N HIS A 62 6.27 7.39 -8.74
CA HIS A 62 5.88 8.79 -8.52
C HIS A 62 6.70 9.47 -7.40
N GLY A 63 7.76 8.82 -6.90
CA GLY A 63 8.67 9.40 -5.91
C GLY A 63 8.12 9.45 -4.48
N HIS A 64 7.13 8.63 -4.16
CA HIS A 64 6.60 8.50 -2.80
C HIS A 64 7.35 7.45 -1.99
N ARG A 65 7.50 7.71 -0.69
CA ARG A 65 7.89 6.71 0.30
C ARG A 65 6.63 6.15 0.93
N LEU A 66 6.21 4.97 0.46
CA LEU A 66 5.03 4.26 0.96
C LEU A 66 5.40 3.34 2.13
N THR A 67 4.60 3.37 3.18
CA THR A 67 4.68 2.46 4.33
C THR A 67 3.34 1.78 4.57
N PHE A 68 3.35 0.52 4.98
CA PHE A 68 2.13 -0.23 5.29
C PHE A 68 1.95 -0.40 6.80
N GLN A 69 0.73 -0.28 7.30
CA GLN A 69 0.43 -0.52 8.71
C GLN A 69 -0.85 -1.32 8.87
N GLY A 70 -0.85 -2.30 9.77
CA GLY A 70 -2.05 -3.07 10.11
C GLY A 70 -2.18 -4.40 9.36
N ALA A 71 -1.20 -4.73 8.51
CA ALA A 71 -1.15 -6.04 7.86
C ALA A 71 -1.10 -7.17 8.91
N GLY A 72 -2.01 -8.12 8.79
CA GLY A 72 -2.05 -9.30 9.65
C GLY A 72 -0.81 -10.20 9.47
N PRO A 73 -0.60 -11.16 10.39
CA PRO A 73 0.57 -12.05 10.35
C PRO A 73 0.60 -12.94 9.10
N GLU A 74 -0.55 -13.41 8.62
CA GLU A 74 -0.65 -14.21 7.39
C GLU A 74 -0.22 -13.40 6.16
N LEU A 75 -0.75 -12.19 6.01
CA LEU A 75 -0.37 -11.31 4.90
C LEU A 75 1.10 -10.92 4.97
N THR A 76 1.63 -10.66 6.16
CA THR A 76 3.06 -10.40 6.39
C THR A 76 3.91 -11.59 5.95
N ALA A 77 3.48 -12.82 6.25
CA ALA A 77 4.18 -14.03 5.80
C ALA A 77 4.15 -14.17 4.27
N LEU A 78 3.01 -13.89 3.64
CA LEU A 78 2.91 -13.90 2.17
C LEU A 78 3.81 -12.84 1.53
N LEU A 79 3.88 -11.62 2.08
CA LEU A 79 4.77 -10.57 1.59
C LEU A 79 6.24 -10.97 1.67
N ARG A 80 6.65 -11.63 2.76
CA ARG A 80 8.02 -12.19 2.87
C ARG A 80 8.28 -13.28 1.83
N LEU A 81 7.31 -14.17 1.59
CA LEU A 81 7.44 -15.22 0.59
C LEU A 81 7.55 -14.67 -0.84
N THR A 82 6.93 -13.52 -1.12
CA THR A 82 6.97 -12.87 -2.43
C THR A 82 8.10 -11.86 -2.59
N GLY A 83 8.91 -11.62 -1.54
CA GLY A 83 9.97 -10.61 -1.53
C GLY A 83 9.46 -9.16 -1.51
N LEU A 84 8.22 -8.96 -1.04
CA LEU A 84 7.57 -7.67 -0.85
C LEU A 84 7.55 -7.25 0.63
N ASP A 85 8.47 -7.74 1.44
CA ASP A 85 8.61 -7.33 2.84
C ASP A 85 9.36 -5.99 2.99
N GLU A 86 10.11 -5.57 1.98
CA GLU A 86 10.79 -4.25 1.96
C GLU A 86 9.83 -3.06 1.97
N VAL A 87 8.55 -3.29 1.68
CA VAL A 87 7.51 -2.25 1.65
C VAL A 87 6.69 -2.17 2.95
N LEU A 88 6.89 -3.11 3.88
CA LEU A 88 6.28 -3.07 5.21
C LEU A 88 6.79 -1.87 6.03
#